data_AF-A0A3B8VLN9-F1
#
_entry.id   AF-A0A3B8VLN9-F1
#
_cell.length_a   1.000
_cell.length_b   1.000
_cell.length_c   1.000
_cell.angle_alpha   90.00
_cell.angle_beta   90.00
_cell.angle_gamma   90.00
#
_symmetry.space_group_name_H-M   'P 1'
#
loop_
_entity.id
_entity.type
_entity.pdbx_description
1 polymer ?
#
loop_
_entity_poly.entity_id
_entity_poly.type
_entity_poly.pdbx_seq_one_letter_code
_entity_poly.pdbx_strand_id
1 'polypeptide(L)'
;MPAEWHTHSSTLLSWPVNRETWPKERLDRVEKVYVNIIAALTKFEHVHLLVNDDLLKSRVEQLLENNDVDLDELTFHIRTCNDVWARDFGPIFIRNAQKSGSNTEFAITNWGFNAWGGKYPPFDSDNDVPRYLAKTYDIPRFDPDMILEGGSIETNGAGVMLVTESVLLNPNRNPHLTKSEIESRLKHWLGQDKVIWLNRGLEGDDTDGHIDDLSRFFNENTILTMITDDPDDINYEALQENLEILRNATDQHGNSFNIVTLPLPLTHIEGTTVDGSEH
;
A
#
# COMPACT_ATOMS: atom_id res chain seq x y z
N MET A 1 8.42 10.80 -5.10
CA MET A 1 8.30 9.44 -4.55
C MET A 1 8.88 8.50 -5.60
N PRO A 2 9.88 7.67 -5.28
CA PRO A 2 10.38 6.66 -6.22
C PRO A 2 9.27 5.67 -6.62
N ALA A 3 9.38 5.07 -7.80
CA ALA A 3 8.53 3.93 -8.19
C ALA A 3 8.91 2.67 -7.41
N GLU A 4 7.99 1.71 -7.30
CA GLU A 4 8.18 0.46 -6.55
C GLU A 4 9.21 -0.50 -7.17
N TRP A 5 9.58 -0.33 -8.45
CA TRP A 5 10.67 -1.11 -9.07
C TRP A 5 12.05 -0.48 -8.93
N HIS A 6 12.15 0.71 -8.31
CA HIS A 6 13.46 1.27 -7.99
C HIS A 6 14.16 0.43 -6.94
N THR A 7 15.49 0.49 -6.87
CA THR A 7 16.26 -0.29 -5.90
C THR A 7 15.83 0.04 -4.47
N HIS A 8 15.48 -1.00 -3.73
CA HIS A 8 15.10 -0.92 -2.32
C HIS A 8 16.30 -1.21 -1.41
N SER A 9 16.23 -0.69 -0.19
CA SER A 9 17.09 -1.16 0.91
C SER A 9 16.48 -2.36 1.64
N SER A 10 15.15 -2.43 1.68
CA SER A 10 14.41 -3.35 2.54
C SER A 10 12.89 -3.25 2.32
N THR A 11 12.16 -4.28 2.73
CA THR A 11 10.68 -4.27 2.84
C THR A 11 10.21 -4.24 4.30
N LEU A 12 9.16 -3.47 4.60
CA LEU A 12 8.53 -3.39 5.92
C LEU A 12 7.28 -4.29 5.97
N LEU A 13 7.18 -5.12 7.01
CA LEU A 13 6.00 -5.92 7.32
C LEU A 13 5.57 -5.73 8.77
N SER A 14 4.28 -5.96 9.05
CA SER A 14 3.72 -6.03 10.40
C SER A 14 3.17 -7.42 10.64
N TRP A 15 3.64 -8.08 11.71
CA TRP A 15 3.25 -9.46 11.98
C TRP A 15 1.76 -9.55 12.36
N PRO A 16 1.00 -10.54 11.83
CA PRO A 16 -0.40 -10.76 12.18
C PRO A 16 -0.61 -11.09 13.66
N VAL A 17 -1.43 -10.28 14.32
CA VAL A 17 -1.82 -10.47 15.74
C VAL A 17 -3.31 -10.25 15.99
N ASN A 18 -4.01 -9.56 15.08
CA ASN A 18 -5.37 -9.12 15.31
C ASN A 18 -6.37 -10.25 15.12
N ARG A 19 -6.94 -10.76 16.23
CA ARG A 19 -7.93 -11.85 16.21
C ARG A 19 -9.33 -11.39 15.81
N GLU A 20 -9.59 -10.08 15.78
CA GLU A 20 -10.86 -9.55 15.27
C GLU A 20 -10.83 -9.50 13.74
N THR A 21 -9.74 -9.03 13.14
CA THR A 21 -9.50 -9.12 11.69
C THR A 21 -9.38 -10.59 11.24
N TRP A 22 -8.67 -11.42 12.02
CA TRP A 22 -8.34 -12.80 11.68
C TRP A 22 -8.90 -13.79 12.72
N PRO A 23 -10.24 -14.04 12.73
CA PRO A 23 -10.85 -14.84 13.77
C PRO A 23 -10.45 -16.32 13.71
N LYS A 24 -10.31 -16.92 14.89
CA LYS A 24 -10.08 -18.35 15.10
C LYS A 24 -8.85 -18.86 14.34
N GLU A 25 -9.00 -19.93 13.55
CA GLU A 25 -7.93 -20.55 12.77
C GLU A 25 -7.46 -19.70 11.58
N ARG A 26 -8.16 -18.60 11.23
CA ARG A 26 -7.71 -17.70 10.16
C ARG A 26 -6.35 -17.09 10.50
N LEU A 27 -6.13 -16.70 11.75
CA LEU A 27 -4.84 -16.13 12.18
C LEU A 27 -3.68 -17.11 11.92
N ASP A 28 -3.85 -18.38 12.26
CA ASP A 28 -2.82 -19.40 12.03
C ASP A 28 -2.53 -19.61 10.53
N ARG A 29 -3.52 -19.42 9.65
CA ARG A 29 -3.33 -19.46 8.19
C ARG A 29 -2.58 -18.23 7.69
N VAL A 30 -2.95 -17.05 8.17
CA VAL A 30 -2.29 -15.78 7.80
C VAL A 30 -0.83 -15.80 8.26
N GLU A 31 -0.53 -16.31 9.46
CA GLU A 31 0.85 -16.48 9.92
C GLU A 31 1.68 -17.34 8.97
N LYS A 32 1.14 -18.44 8.46
CA LYS A 32 1.84 -19.28 7.47
C LYS A 32 2.09 -18.54 6.16
N VAL A 33 1.14 -17.71 5.73
CA VAL A 33 1.32 -16.85 4.54
C VAL A 33 2.43 -15.83 4.80
N TYR A 34 2.47 -15.20 5.97
CA TYR A 34 3.53 -14.27 6.35
C TYR A 34 4.92 -14.93 6.39
N VAL A 35 5.02 -16.16 6.91
CA VAL A 35 6.27 -16.94 6.83
C VAL A 35 6.70 -17.12 5.37
N ASN A 36 5.78 -17.47 4.48
CA ASN A 36 6.09 -17.65 3.05
C ASN A 36 6.51 -16.34 2.37
N ILE A 37 5.85 -15.22 2.69
CA ILE A 37 6.19 -13.88 2.18
C ILE A 37 7.61 -13.52 2.63
N ILE A 38 7.90 -13.65 3.93
CA ILE A 38 9.23 -13.33 4.48
C ILE A 38 10.29 -14.23 3.85
N ALA A 39 10.07 -15.54 3.78
CA ALA A 39 10.98 -16.49 3.15
C ALA A 39 11.24 -16.20 1.66
N ALA A 40 10.29 -15.59 0.96
CA ALA A 40 10.47 -15.14 -0.41
C ALA A 40 11.27 -13.83 -0.48
N LEU A 41 10.96 -12.85 0.36
CA LEU A 41 11.61 -11.53 0.39
C LEU A 41 13.08 -11.61 0.79
N THR A 42 13.42 -12.40 1.81
CA THR A 42 14.80 -12.51 2.33
C THR A 42 15.79 -13.12 1.34
N LYS A 43 15.31 -13.63 0.20
CA LYS A 43 16.17 -14.04 -0.93
C LYS A 43 16.65 -12.87 -1.78
N PHE A 44 16.03 -11.70 -1.65
CA PHE A 44 16.26 -10.54 -2.51
C PHE A 44 16.64 -9.28 -1.73
N GLU A 45 16.07 -9.08 -0.54
CA GLU A 45 16.31 -7.88 0.26
C GLU A 45 16.04 -8.10 1.76
N HIS A 46 16.56 -7.17 2.57
CA HIS A 46 16.38 -7.15 4.02
C HIS A 46 14.91 -6.91 4.40
N VAL A 47 14.44 -7.52 5.48
CA VAL A 47 13.06 -7.33 5.98
C VAL A 47 13.05 -6.65 7.34
N HIS A 48 12.33 -5.53 7.45
CA HIS A 48 11.94 -4.96 8.74
C HIS A 48 10.60 -5.56 9.18
N LEU A 49 10.56 -6.19 10.35
CA LEU A 49 9.37 -6.85 10.86
C LEU A 49 8.92 -6.24 12.19
N LEU A 50 7.73 -5.63 12.19
CA LEU A 50 7.07 -5.12 13.39
C LEU A 50 6.43 -6.26 14.17
N VAL A 51 6.73 -6.34 15.47
CA VAL A 51 6.17 -7.32 16.41
C VAL A 51 5.81 -6.64 17.73
N ASN A 52 4.67 -7.00 18.32
CA ASN A 52 4.12 -6.25 19.46
C ASN A 52 4.95 -6.35 20.75
N ASP A 53 5.66 -7.46 20.98
CA ASP A 53 6.45 -7.68 22.20
C ASP A 53 7.56 -8.74 22.00
N ASP A 54 8.44 -8.88 22.99
CA ASP A 54 9.56 -9.83 23.00
C ASP A 54 9.11 -11.30 22.96
N LEU A 55 7.94 -11.62 23.52
CA LEU A 55 7.42 -13.00 23.53
C LEU A 55 6.97 -13.40 22.12
N LEU A 56 6.25 -12.51 21.45
CA LEU A 56 5.87 -12.66 20.06
C LEU A 56 7.12 -12.73 19.17
N LYS A 57 8.08 -11.82 19.35
CA LYS A 57 9.37 -11.85 18.64
C LYS A 57 10.00 -13.25 18.72
N SER A 58 10.16 -13.77 19.94
CA SER A 58 10.79 -15.08 20.17
C SER A 58 10.05 -16.23 19.47
N ARG A 59 8.71 -16.20 19.45
CA ARG A 59 7.88 -17.19 18.73
C ARG A 59 8.04 -17.07 17.23
N VAL A 60 8.06 -15.85 16.70
CA VAL A 60 8.22 -15.57 15.27
C VAL A 60 9.60 -15.99 14.79
N GLU A 61 10.66 -15.70 15.56
CA GLU A 61 12.02 -16.19 15.28
C GLU A 61 12.03 -17.71 15.12
N GLN A 62 11.45 -18.44 16.08
CA GLN A 62 11.35 -19.90 15.99
C GLN A 62 10.53 -20.38 14.78
N LEU A 63 9.43 -19.69 14.45
CA LEU A 63 8.62 -20.05 13.28
C LEU A 63 9.41 -19.87 11.98
N LEU A 64 10.16 -18.78 11.86
CA LEU A 64 10.96 -18.45 10.69
C LEU A 64 12.17 -19.40 10.56
N GLU A 65 12.90 -19.66 11.64
CA GLU A 65 14.00 -20.64 11.66
C GLU A 65 13.55 -22.05 11.26
N ASN A 66 12.40 -22.49 11.77
CA ASN A 66 11.82 -23.79 11.41
C ASN A 66 11.38 -23.89 9.94
N ASN A 67 11.33 -22.77 9.21
CA ASN A 67 11.02 -22.70 7.78
C ASN A 67 12.23 -22.21 6.96
N ASP A 68 13.44 -22.42 7.47
CA ASP A 68 14.72 -22.12 6.79
C ASP A 68 14.88 -20.64 6.36
N VAL A 69 14.27 -19.71 7.11
CA VAL A 69 14.46 -18.28 6.91
C VAL A 69 15.70 -17.83 7.67
N ASP A 70 16.63 -17.18 6.97
CA ASP A 70 17.81 -16.56 7.58
C ASP A 70 17.41 -15.33 8.39
N LEU A 71 17.59 -15.38 9.71
CA LEU A 71 17.25 -14.29 10.61
C LEU A 71 18.20 -13.09 10.49
N ASP A 72 19.39 -13.26 9.91
CA ASP A 72 20.34 -12.15 9.69
C ASP A 72 19.82 -11.15 8.64
N GLU A 73 18.91 -11.60 7.76
CA GLU A 73 18.20 -10.76 6.76
C GLU A 73 16.96 -10.07 7.35
N LEU A 74 16.77 -10.11 8.68
CA LEU A 74 15.66 -9.46 9.36
C LEU A 74 16.12 -8.48 10.44
N THR A 75 15.39 -7.36 10.53
CA THR A 75 15.42 -6.48 11.71
C THR A 75 14.05 -6.49 12.37
N PHE A 76 13.99 -7.03 13.59
CA PHE A 76 12.79 -6.99 14.41
C PHE A 76 12.63 -5.63 15.08
N HIS A 77 11.42 -5.09 14.99
CA HIS A 77 11.01 -3.87 15.66
C HIS A 77 9.95 -4.21 16.71
N ILE A 78 10.32 -4.11 18.00
CA ILE A 78 9.35 -4.28 19.09
C ILE A 78 8.47 -3.04 19.14
N ARG A 79 7.33 -3.13 18.49
CA ARG A 79 6.39 -2.05 18.27
C ARG A 79 4.99 -2.64 18.14
N THR A 80 4.09 -2.22 19.03
CA THR A 80 2.67 -2.56 18.92
C THR A 80 2.12 -2.01 17.61
N CYS A 81 1.47 -2.89 16.85
CA CYS A 81 0.60 -2.57 15.72
C CYS A 81 -0.81 -3.13 15.99
N ASN A 82 -1.82 -2.44 15.48
CA ASN A 82 -3.22 -2.85 15.58
C ASN A 82 -3.53 -3.90 14.51
N ASP A 83 -2.93 -3.81 13.32
CA ASP A 83 -3.10 -4.79 12.25
C ASP A 83 -1.85 -4.92 11.35
N VAL A 84 -1.98 -5.64 10.23
CA VAL A 84 -0.86 -6.07 9.38
C VAL A 84 -0.52 -5.15 8.21
N TRP A 85 -1.38 -4.16 7.94
CA TRP A 85 -1.44 -3.40 6.68
C TRP A 85 -0.35 -2.33 6.56
N ALA A 86 0.91 -2.74 6.63
CA ALA A 86 2.08 -1.85 6.56
C ALA A 86 2.19 -1.09 5.23
N ARG A 87 1.51 -1.56 4.17
CA ARG A 87 1.31 -0.79 2.93
C ARG A 87 0.61 0.55 3.20
N ASP A 88 -0.39 0.55 4.09
CA ASP A 88 -1.29 1.67 4.27
C ASP A 88 -0.84 2.62 5.37
N PHE A 89 -0.45 2.08 6.53
CA PHE A 89 0.03 2.90 7.65
C PHE A 89 1.54 3.14 7.63
N GLY A 90 2.28 2.40 6.80
CA GLY A 90 3.74 2.47 6.76
C GLY A 90 4.29 3.79 6.22
N PRO A 91 5.60 4.01 6.37
CA PRO A 91 6.23 5.22 5.87
C PRO A 91 6.23 5.26 4.33
N ILE A 92 5.69 6.34 3.76
CA ILE A 92 5.91 6.63 2.34
C ILE A 92 7.24 7.40 2.21
N PHE A 93 8.20 6.79 1.51
CA PHE A 93 9.51 7.39 1.29
C PHE A 93 9.52 8.31 0.06
N ILE A 94 10.18 9.46 0.22
CA ILE A 94 10.52 10.38 -0.87
C ILE A 94 12.04 10.55 -0.95
N ARG A 95 12.52 10.85 -2.16
CA ARG A 95 13.93 10.99 -2.46
C ARG A 95 14.22 12.36 -3.05
N ASN A 96 15.28 13.01 -2.57
CA ASN A 96 15.85 14.20 -3.17
C ASN A 96 17.10 13.83 -3.96
N ALA A 97 16.97 13.73 -5.29
CA ALA A 97 18.07 13.36 -6.18
C ALA A 97 19.28 14.31 -6.11
N GLN A 98 19.07 15.59 -5.75
CA GLN A 98 20.15 16.58 -5.61
C GLN A 98 21.05 16.32 -4.38
N LYS A 99 20.60 15.44 -3.49
CA LYS A 99 21.27 15.09 -2.23
C LYS A 99 21.79 13.65 -2.24
N SER A 100 21.97 13.06 -3.42
CA SER A 100 22.35 11.65 -3.54
C SER A 100 23.66 11.34 -2.82
N GLY A 101 23.67 10.26 -2.05
CA GLY A 101 24.78 9.84 -1.19
C GLY A 101 24.89 10.58 0.14
N SER A 102 23.96 11.49 0.45
CA SER A 102 23.90 12.15 1.78
C SER A 102 22.87 11.50 2.69
N ASN A 103 23.01 11.68 4.00
CA ASN A 103 22.03 11.23 5.00
C ASN A 103 20.65 11.91 4.87
N THR A 104 20.50 12.88 3.96
CA THR A 104 19.23 13.56 3.69
C THR A 104 18.75 13.34 2.25
N GLU A 105 19.27 12.29 1.59
CA GLU A 105 18.78 11.83 0.30
C GLU A 105 17.32 11.35 0.39
N PHE A 106 16.97 10.67 1.48
CA PHE A 106 15.62 10.16 1.72
C PHE A 106 14.94 10.90 2.87
N ALA A 107 13.61 10.98 2.79
CA ALA A 107 12.75 11.46 3.86
C ALA A 107 11.45 10.64 3.89
N ILE A 108 10.76 10.65 5.02
CA ILE A 108 9.45 10.02 5.21
C ILE A 108 8.37 11.09 5.14
N THR A 109 7.32 10.86 4.36
CA THR A 109 6.06 11.59 4.48
C THR A 109 5.12 10.82 5.40
N ASN A 110 4.83 11.38 6.56
CA ASN A 110 3.95 10.81 7.59
C ASN A 110 2.52 11.29 7.38
N TRP A 111 1.78 10.55 6.57
CA TRP A 111 0.35 10.75 6.36
C TRP A 111 -0.45 10.24 7.56
N GLY A 112 -1.65 10.75 7.75
CA GLY A 112 -2.54 10.21 8.76
C GLY A 112 -3.12 8.88 8.30
N PHE A 113 -3.22 7.92 9.21
CA PHE A 113 -3.94 6.66 9.04
C PHE A 113 -5.14 6.63 9.99
N ASN A 114 -6.31 6.24 9.47
CA ASN A 114 -7.55 6.16 10.25
C ASN A 114 -8.28 4.82 10.09
N ALA A 115 -7.60 3.74 9.67
CA ALA A 115 -8.20 2.44 9.37
C ALA A 115 -9.38 2.55 8.37
N TRP A 116 -9.07 3.10 7.21
CA TRP A 116 -9.96 3.24 6.05
C TRP A 116 -11.32 3.87 6.37
N GLY A 117 -11.30 5.02 7.05
CA GLY A 117 -12.51 5.74 7.43
C GLY A 117 -13.05 5.39 8.82
N GLY A 118 -12.20 4.86 9.70
CA GLY A 118 -12.57 4.51 11.07
C GLY A 118 -13.28 3.16 11.18
N LYS A 119 -13.10 2.28 10.20
CA LYS A 119 -13.77 0.97 10.16
C LYS A 119 -13.23 0.01 11.23
N TYR A 120 -11.94 0.11 11.57
CA TYR A 120 -11.27 -0.80 12.51
C TYR A 120 -10.50 -0.04 13.61
N PRO A 121 -11.21 0.55 14.58
CA PRO A 121 -10.56 1.11 15.76
C PRO A 121 -10.14 0.01 16.75
N PRO A 122 -9.08 0.21 17.56
CA PRO A 122 -8.15 1.34 17.53
C PRO A 122 -7.10 1.22 16.40
N PHE A 123 -6.55 2.35 15.96
CA PHE A 123 -5.53 2.44 14.89
C PHE A 123 -4.39 3.41 15.22
N ASP A 124 -4.31 3.88 16.46
CA ASP A 124 -3.31 4.85 16.91
C ASP A 124 -1.88 4.30 16.88
N SER A 125 -1.72 2.99 17.09
CA SER A 125 -0.41 2.35 17.07
C SER A 125 0.13 2.21 15.65
N ASP A 126 -0.74 1.87 14.69
CA ASP A 126 -0.44 1.85 13.26
C ASP A 126 -0.05 3.25 12.74
N ASN A 127 -0.85 4.26 13.08
CA ASN A 127 -0.64 5.66 12.68
C ASN A 127 0.63 6.30 13.29
N ASP A 128 1.35 5.63 14.20
CA ASP A 128 2.61 6.11 14.75
C ASP A 128 3.85 5.41 14.17
N VAL A 129 3.66 4.35 13.37
CA VAL A 129 4.77 3.60 12.76
C VAL A 129 5.72 4.48 11.94
N PRO A 130 5.26 5.40 11.06
CA PRO A 130 6.20 6.25 10.31
C PRO A 130 7.00 7.19 11.22
N ARG A 131 6.40 7.70 12.31
CA ARG A 131 7.13 8.54 13.29
C ARG A 131 8.18 7.74 14.04
N TYR A 132 7.85 6.50 14.42
CA TYR A 132 8.77 5.58 15.07
C TYR A 132 9.98 5.28 14.18
N LEU A 133 9.76 4.94 12.91
CA LEU A 133 10.84 4.62 11.98
C LEU A 133 11.70 5.86 11.66
N ALA A 134 11.08 7.01 11.44
CA ALA A 134 11.81 8.27 11.24
C ALA A 134 12.74 8.57 12.41
N LYS A 135 12.27 8.42 13.66
CA LYS A 135 13.10 8.63 14.86
C LYS A 135 14.18 7.57 15.03
N THR A 136 13.85 6.30 14.81
CA THR A 136 14.77 5.17 14.99
C THR A 136 15.98 5.26 14.06
N TYR A 137 15.77 5.72 12.83
CA TYR A 137 16.80 5.79 11.80
C TYR A 137 17.31 7.20 11.50
N ASP A 138 16.91 8.20 12.30
CA ASP A 138 17.24 9.63 12.09
C ASP A 138 16.93 10.13 10.67
N ILE A 139 15.79 9.68 10.13
CA ILE A 139 15.34 10.04 8.78
C ILE A 139 14.47 11.31 8.87
N PRO A 140 14.73 12.35 8.05
CA PRO A 140 13.87 13.52 7.98
C PRO A 140 12.41 13.14 7.74
N ARG A 141 11.49 13.77 8.47
CA ARG A 141 10.05 13.53 8.37
C ARG A 141 9.30 14.80 8.00
N PHE A 142 8.31 14.68 7.13
CA PHE A 142 7.32 15.72 6.83
C PHE A 142 5.93 15.22 7.22
N ASP A 143 5.08 16.10 7.71
CA ASP A 143 3.71 15.79 8.15
C ASP A 143 2.71 16.60 7.27
N PRO A 144 2.14 15.99 6.22
CA PRO A 144 1.27 16.67 5.25
C PRO A 144 -0.12 17.13 5.73
N ASP A 145 -0.54 16.73 6.93
CA ASP A 145 -1.87 17.00 7.50
C ASP A 145 -3.03 16.56 6.58
N MET A 146 -3.04 15.26 6.23
CA MET A 146 -4.05 14.62 5.39
C MET A 146 -4.06 13.11 5.66
N ILE A 147 -5.23 12.49 5.66
CA ILE A 147 -5.36 11.02 5.68
C ILE A 147 -5.02 10.50 4.29
N LEU A 148 -4.07 9.55 4.20
CA LEU A 148 -3.69 8.91 2.95
C LEU A 148 -3.03 7.56 3.23
N GLU A 149 -3.58 6.51 2.67
CA GLU A 149 -3.01 5.17 2.70
C GLU A 149 -2.09 4.92 1.50
N GLY A 150 -0.96 4.23 1.71
CA GLY A 150 -0.04 3.89 0.62
C GLY A 150 -0.67 3.04 -0.49
N GLY A 151 -1.63 2.15 -0.19
CA GLY A 151 -2.36 1.38 -1.20
C GLY A 151 -3.35 2.20 -2.04
N SER A 152 -3.68 3.42 -1.59
CA SER A 152 -4.58 4.33 -2.32
C SER A 152 -3.91 5.15 -3.43
N ILE A 153 -2.58 5.03 -3.56
CA ILE A 153 -1.77 5.75 -4.54
C ILE A 153 -0.82 4.81 -5.27
N GLU A 154 -0.52 5.12 -6.53
CA GLU A 154 0.44 4.36 -7.33
C GLU A 154 1.24 5.35 -8.20
N THR A 155 2.56 5.23 -8.27
CA THR A 155 3.40 6.20 -9.01
C THR A 155 4.34 5.54 -9.98
N ASN A 156 4.52 6.17 -11.14
CA ASN A 156 5.49 5.72 -12.13
C ASN A 156 6.93 6.16 -11.81
N GLY A 157 7.14 6.90 -10.71
CA GLY A 157 8.44 7.45 -10.32
C GLY A 157 8.95 8.59 -11.21
N ALA A 158 8.19 8.99 -12.22
CA ALA A 158 8.53 9.98 -13.24
C ALA A 158 7.48 11.11 -13.34
N GLY A 159 6.81 11.42 -12.22
CA GLY A 159 5.92 12.57 -12.09
C GLY A 159 4.43 12.29 -12.31
N VAL A 160 4.04 11.02 -12.53
CA VAL A 160 2.64 10.62 -12.66
C VAL A 160 2.22 9.74 -11.48
N MET A 161 1.02 10.00 -10.98
CA MET A 161 0.35 9.22 -9.95
C MET A 161 -1.04 8.79 -10.39
N LEU A 162 -1.41 7.54 -10.11
CA LEU A 162 -2.77 7.03 -10.22
C LEU A 162 -3.41 7.01 -8.82
N VAL A 163 -4.70 7.35 -8.78
CA VAL A 163 -5.53 7.32 -7.57
C VAL A 163 -6.97 6.99 -7.95
N THR A 164 -7.83 6.66 -6.98
CA THR A 164 -9.28 6.51 -7.17
C THR A 164 -10.06 7.65 -6.51
N GLU A 165 -11.12 8.13 -7.17
CA GLU A 165 -12.04 9.11 -6.58
C GLU A 165 -12.79 8.52 -5.39
N SER A 166 -13.16 7.24 -5.46
CA SER A 166 -13.92 6.55 -4.40
C SER A 166 -13.21 6.48 -3.06
N VAL A 167 -11.88 6.59 -3.03
CA VAL A 167 -11.09 6.65 -1.79
C VAL A 167 -10.77 8.10 -1.43
N LEU A 168 -10.10 8.83 -2.31
CA LEU A 168 -9.52 10.13 -1.94
C LEU A 168 -10.58 11.23 -1.76
N LEU A 169 -11.73 11.10 -2.41
CA LEU A 169 -12.87 12.01 -2.24
C LEU A 169 -13.92 11.45 -1.27
N ASN A 170 -13.65 10.29 -0.65
CA ASN A 170 -14.55 9.74 0.35
C ASN A 170 -14.63 10.68 1.56
N PRO A 171 -15.83 11.07 2.02
CA PRO A 171 -16.00 11.89 3.21
C PRO A 171 -15.40 11.27 4.49
N ASN A 172 -15.14 9.95 4.50
CA ASN A 172 -14.52 9.27 5.64
C ASN A 172 -12.99 9.47 5.72
N ARG A 173 -12.34 10.02 4.67
CA ARG A 173 -10.90 10.35 4.65
C ARG A 173 -10.67 11.80 5.01
N ASN A 174 -11.02 12.70 4.10
CA ASN A 174 -10.67 14.12 4.18
C ASN A 174 -11.88 15.01 3.82
N PRO A 175 -12.97 15.01 4.62
CA PRO A 175 -14.23 15.70 4.27
C PRO A 175 -14.11 17.23 4.15
N HIS A 176 -12.99 17.78 4.62
CA HIS A 176 -12.69 19.21 4.63
C HIS A 176 -11.83 19.63 3.43
N LEU A 177 -11.40 18.70 2.57
CA LEU A 177 -10.54 18.97 1.42
C LEU A 177 -11.31 18.79 0.11
N THR A 178 -11.08 19.72 -0.81
CA THR A 178 -11.53 19.60 -2.20
C THR A 178 -10.56 18.74 -3.01
N LYS A 179 -11.02 18.20 -4.15
CA LYS A 179 -10.19 17.45 -5.10
C LYS A 179 -8.91 18.21 -5.49
N SER A 180 -9.01 19.52 -5.73
CA SER A 180 -7.86 20.38 -6.08
C SER A 180 -6.84 20.50 -4.93
N GLU A 181 -7.30 20.58 -3.68
CA GLU A 181 -6.43 20.64 -2.51
C GLU A 181 -5.74 19.31 -2.22
N ILE A 182 -6.42 18.19 -2.44
CA ILE A 182 -5.82 16.85 -2.38
C ILE A 182 -4.75 16.73 -3.46
N GLU A 183 -5.08 17.05 -4.72
CA GLU A 183 -4.12 17.01 -5.82
C GLU A 183 -2.89 17.89 -5.54
N SER A 184 -3.09 19.10 -5.03
CA SER A 184 -2.00 20.01 -4.64
C SER A 184 -1.08 19.39 -3.58
N ARG A 185 -1.65 18.73 -2.56
CA ARG A 185 -0.86 18.04 -1.52
C ARG A 185 -0.08 16.85 -2.08
N LEU A 186 -0.71 16.03 -2.92
CA LEU A 186 -0.02 14.89 -3.57
C LEU A 186 1.17 15.39 -4.41
N LYS A 187 0.97 16.43 -5.22
CA LYS A 187 2.04 17.05 -6.01
C LYS A 187 3.15 17.61 -5.13
N HIS A 188 2.79 18.38 -4.11
CA HIS A 188 3.75 19.05 -3.23
C HIS A 188 4.59 18.08 -2.40
N TRP A 189 3.94 17.13 -1.71
CA TRP A 189 4.60 16.26 -0.74
C TRP A 189 5.20 15.01 -1.36
N LEU A 190 4.61 14.50 -2.45
CA LEU A 190 5.12 13.29 -3.13
C LEU A 190 5.93 13.62 -4.39
N GLY A 191 6.02 14.89 -4.79
CA GLY A 191 6.83 15.34 -5.93
C GLY A 191 6.25 14.85 -7.26
N GLN A 192 4.93 14.91 -7.41
CA GLN A 192 4.22 14.52 -8.63
C GLN A 192 3.88 15.75 -9.46
N ASP A 193 3.79 15.59 -10.77
CA ASP A 193 3.40 16.64 -11.72
C ASP A 193 1.93 16.49 -12.15
N LYS A 194 1.48 15.24 -12.30
CA LYS A 194 0.15 14.89 -12.80
C LYS A 194 -0.48 13.76 -11.97
N VAL A 195 -1.77 13.91 -11.69
CA VAL A 195 -2.58 12.90 -11.03
C VAL A 195 -3.67 12.45 -12.00
N ILE A 196 -3.77 11.15 -12.21
CA ILE A 196 -4.82 10.50 -13.00
C ILE A 196 -5.80 9.89 -12.01
N TRP A 197 -7.05 10.32 -12.11
CA TRP A 197 -8.13 9.93 -11.21
C TRP A 197 -8.99 8.86 -11.89
N LEU A 198 -8.90 7.62 -11.41
CA LEU A 198 -9.84 6.57 -11.72
C LEU A 198 -11.12 6.76 -10.90
N ASN A 199 -12.22 6.13 -11.32
CA ASN A 199 -13.53 6.38 -10.72
C ASN A 199 -13.70 5.63 -9.39
N ARG A 200 -14.01 4.33 -9.45
CA ARG A 200 -14.30 3.46 -8.31
C ARG A 200 -13.51 2.16 -8.39
N GLY A 201 -13.23 1.56 -7.23
CA GLY A 201 -12.57 0.25 -7.15
C GLY A 201 -13.51 -0.95 -7.21
N LEU A 202 -13.03 -2.07 -6.70
CA LEU A 202 -13.76 -3.34 -6.70
C LEU A 202 -14.89 -3.34 -5.65
N GLU A 203 -15.98 -4.03 -5.95
CA GLU A 203 -17.04 -4.29 -4.98
C GLU A 203 -16.54 -5.25 -3.89
N GLY A 204 -16.93 -5.01 -2.64
CA GLY A 204 -16.52 -5.80 -1.48
C GLY A 204 -15.14 -5.43 -0.92
N ASP A 205 -14.44 -4.47 -1.52
CA ASP A 205 -13.18 -3.93 -0.99
C ASP A 205 -13.43 -2.99 0.22
N ASP A 206 -12.95 -3.42 1.39
CA ASP A 206 -13.07 -2.70 2.65
C ASP A 206 -12.23 -1.40 2.71
N THR A 207 -11.39 -1.13 1.71
CA THR A 207 -10.58 0.09 1.63
C THR A 207 -11.29 1.26 0.92
N ASP A 208 -12.51 1.05 0.42
CA ASP A 208 -13.30 1.96 -0.43
C ASP A 208 -12.83 2.06 -1.91
N GLY A 209 -12.06 1.07 -2.38
CA GLY A 209 -11.61 0.99 -3.77
C GLY A 209 -10.19 1.45 -3.97
N HIS A 210 -9.23 0.87 -3.24
CA HIS A 210 -7.81 1.20 -3.42
C HIS A 210 -7.33 0.97 -4.86
N ILE A 211 -6.31 1.75 -5.27
CA ILE A 211 -5.77 1.68 -6.63
C ILE A 211 -4.87 0.45 -6.82
N ASP A 212 -4.24 -0.03 -5.74
CA ASP A 212 -3.33 -1.17 -5.79
C ASP A 212 -4.03 -2.51 -6.07
N ASP A 213 -5.33 -2.58 -5.78
CA ASP A 213 -6.26 -3.65 -6.20
C ASP A 213 -6.86 -3.43 -7.60
N LEU A 214 -6.37 -2.48 -8.40
CA LEU A 214 -6.92 -2.20 -9.73
C LEU A 214 -5.85 -2.07 -10.80
N SER A 215 -4.92 -1.14 -10.59
CA SER A 215 -4.00 -0.67 -11.63
C SER A 215 -2.64 -0.32 -11.05
N ARG A 216 -1.58 -0.89 -11.63
CA ARG A 216 -0.19 -0.70 -11.19
C ARG A 216 0.67 -0.23 -12.36
N PHE A 217 1.62 0.65 -12.11
CA PHE A 217 2.65 0.90 -13.12
C PHE A 217 3.60 -0.30 -13.18
N PHE A 218 3.87 -0.80 -14.39
CA PHE A 218 4.92 -1.80 -14.61
C PHE A 218 6.28 -1.15 -14.86
N ASN A 219 6.26 0.03 -15.48
CA ASN A 219 7.40 0.90 -15.71
C ASN A 219 6.87 2.34 -15.93
N GLU A 220 7.74 3.28 -16.29
CA GLU A 220 7.39 4.70 -16.44
C GLU A 220 6.19 4.96 -17.38
N ASN A 221 5.95 4.12 -18.40
CA ASN A 221 4.97 4.37 -19.44
C ASN A 221 3.95 3.23 -19.66
N THR A 222 4.00 2.17 -18.86
CA THR A 222 3.13 1.00 -18.98
C THR A 222 2.30 0.80 -17.72
N ILE A 223 0.98 0.73 -17.87
CA ILE A 223 0.03 0.48 -16.79
C ILE A 223 -0.56 -0.91 -16.97
N LEU A 224 -0.48 -1.74 -15.93
CA LEU A 224 -1.25 -2.98 -15.82
C LEU A 224 -2.58 -2.63 -15.16
N THR A 225 -3.70 -3.11 -15.69
CA THR A 225 -5.03 -2.85 -15.11
C THR A 225 -5.92 -4.08 -15.19
N MET A 226 -6.69 -4.35 -14.16
CA MET A 226 -7.63 -5.49 -14.17
C MET A 226 -8.88 -5.21 -14.99
N ILE A 227 -9.38 -6.25 -15.65
CA ILE A 227 -10.64 -6.25 -16.39
C ILE A 227 -11.39 -7.56 -16.16
N THR A 228 -12.70 -7.53 -16.38
CA THR A 228 -13.50 -8.72 -16.64
C THR A 228 -14.21 -8.57 -17.97
N ASP A 229 -14.29 -9.65 -18.74
CA ASP A 229 -15.02 -9.72 -20.01
C ASP A 229 -16.48 -10.15 -19.80
N ASP A 230 -16.86 -10.53 -18.57
CA ASP A 230 -18.22 -10.93 -18.21
C ASP A 230 -19.08 -9.69 -17.90
N PRO A 231 -20.06 -9.34 -18.76
CA PRO A 231 -20.91 -8.16 -18.54
C PRO A 231 -21.85 -8.28 -17.33
N ASP A 232 -22.05 -9.49 -16.81
CA ASP A 232 -22.89 -9.74 -15.63
C ASP A 232 -22.09 -9.70 -14.32
N ASP A 233 -20.75 -9.57 -14.38
CA ASP A 233 -19.90 -9.35 -13.20
C ASP A 233 -20.16 -7.97 -12.59
N ILE A 234 -20.29 -7.92 -11.26
CA ILE A 234 -20.57 -6.68 -10.52
C ILE A 234 -19.50 -5.60 -10.72
N ASN A 235 -18.26 -6.00 -11.02
CA ASN A 235 -17.13 -5.11 -11.26
C ASN A 235 -17.01 -4.67 -12.73
N TYR A 236 -17.76 -5.27 -13.65
CA TYR A 236 -17.59 -5.04 -15.10
C TYR A 236 -17.65 -3.55 -15.46
N GLU A 237 -18.71 -2.85 -15.03
CA GLU A 237 -18.90 -1.44 -15.38
C GLU A 237 -17.75 -0.56 -14.83
N ALA A 238 -17.38 -0.75 -13.56
CA ALA A 238 -16.29 -0.01 -12.92
C ALA A 238 -14.95 -0.21 -13.63
N LEU A 239 -14.62 -1.46 -13.95
CA LEU A 239 -13.37 -1.81 -14.63
C LEU A 239 -13.32 -1.28 -16.07
N GLN A 240 -14.44 -1.33 -16.81
CA GLN A 240 -14.50 -0.78 -18.18
C GLN A 240 -14.40 0.75 -18.20
N GLU A 241 -15.03 1.45 -17.24
CA GLU A 241 -14.89 2.91 -17.10
C GLU A 241 -13.43 3.30 -16.78
N ASN A 242 -12.79 2.60 -15.84
CA ASN A 242 -11.39 2.83 -15.48
C ASN A 242 -10.45 2.56 -16.66
N LEU A 243 -10.70 1.50 -17.44
CA LEU A 243 -9.95 1.19 -18.65
C LEU A 243 -10.02 2.31 -19.69
N GLU A 244 -11.21 2.90 -19.88
CA GLU A 244 -11.38 4.02 -20.82
C GLU A 244 -10.68 5.30 -20.33
N ILE A 245 -10.71 5.57 -19.02
CA ILE A 245 -9.93 6.67 -18.43
C ILE A 245 -8.43 6.46 -18.71
N LEU A 246 -7.90 5.26 -18.47
CA LEU A 246 -6.50 4.93 -18.68
C LEU A 246 -6.08 5.02 -20.15
N ARG A 247 -6.92 4.55 -21.09
CA ARG A 247 -6.65 4.66 -22.53
C ARG A 247 -6.58 6.09 -23.04
N ASN A 248 -7.35 6.99 -22.43
CA ASN A 248 -7.35 8.41 -22.77
C ASN A 248 -6.35 9.24 -21.95
N ALA A 249 -5.74 8.64 -20.92
CA ALA A 249 -4.78 9.31 -20.08
C ALA A 249 -3.44 9.52 -20.81
N THR A 250 -2.74 10.56 -20.38
CA THR A 250 -1.39 10.89 -20.85
C THR A 250 -0.49 11.21 -19.67
N ASP A 251 0.82 11.16 -19.85
CA ASP A 251 1.78 11.67 -18.89
C ASP A 251 1.76 13.21 -18.80
N GLN A 252 2.66 13.78 -18.01
CA GLN A 252 2.84 15.23 -17.86
C GLN A 252 3.35 15.93 -19.15
N HIS A 253 3.82 15.17 -20.13
CA HIS A 253 4.33 15.65 -21.41
C HIS A 253 3.34 15.43 -22.57
N GLY A 254 2.18 14.81 -22.31
CA GLY A 254 1.15 14.54 -23.29
C GLY A 254 1.32 13.22 -24.05
N ASN A 255 2.24 12.34 -23.64
CA ASN A 255 2.39 11.02 -24.24
C ASN A 255 1.37 10.03 -23.65
N SER A 256 0.79 9.18 -24.49
CA SER A 256 -0.11 8.10 -24.05
C SER A 256 0.65 6.98 -23.36
N PHE A 257 -0.04 6.27 -22.46
CA PHE A 257 0.48 5.06 -21.82
C PHE A 257 0.21 3.81 -22.65
N ASN A 258 1.09 2.83 -22.52
CA ASN A 258 0.82 1.46 -22.93
C ASN A 258 -0.06 0.78 -21.87
N ILE A 259 -1.27 0.35 -22.24
CA ILE A 259 -2.20 -0.29 -21.32
C ILE A 259 -2.19 -1.80 -21.55
N VAL A 260 -1.85 -2.56 -20.51
CA VAL A 260 -1.89 -4.02 -20.50
C VAL A 260 -2.96 -4.46 -19.54
N THR A 261 -3.88 -5.29 -20.00
CA THR A 261 -4.99 -5.77 -19.19
C THR A 261 -4.66 -7.11 -18.54
N LEU A 262 -5.08 -7.29 -17.29
CA LEU A 262 -5.01 -8.54 -16.53
C LEU A 262 -6.43 -9.04 -16.23
N PRO A 263 -6.67 -10.36 -16.19
CA PRO A 263 -7.97 -10.89 -15.83
C PRO A 263 -8.26 -10.66 -14.35
N LEU A 264 -9.52 -10.35 -14.03
CA LEU A 264 -10.03 -10.39 -12.66
C LEU A 264 -9.96 -11.85 -12.14
N PRO A 265 -9.38 -12.11 -10.96
CA PRO A 265 -9.43 -13.43 -10.36
C PRO A 265 -10.86 -13.87 -10.07
N LEU A 266 -11.12 -15.17 -10.15
CA LEU A 266 -12.40 -15.72 -9.69
C LEU A 266 -12.46 -15.65 -8.17
N THR A 267 -13.35 -14.83 -7.64
CA THR A 267 -13.55 -14.64 -6.20
C THR A 267 -15.03 -14.73 -5.83
N HIS A 268 -15.30 -15.09 -4.58
CA HIS A 268 -16.63 -15.04 -3.99
C HIS A 268 -16.71 -13.85 -3.02
N ILE A 269 -17.72 -13.01 -3.19
CA ILE A 269 -17.97 -11.86 -2.30
C ILE A 269 -19.03 -12.25 -1.26
N GLU A 270 -18.67 -12.22 0.02
CA GLU A 270 -19.61 -12.40 1.15
C GLU A 270 -19.53 -11.19 2.09
N GLY A 271 -20.49 -10.27 1.96
CA GLY A 271 -20.47 -9.01 2.71
C GLY A 271 -19.29 -8.15 2.25
N THR A 272 -18.33 -7.91 3.15
CA THR A 272 -17.08 -7.19 2.84
C THR A 272 -15.87 -8.11 2.71
N THR A 273 -16.09 -9.43 2.70
CA THR A 273 -15.02 -10.40 2.49
C THR A 273 -15.00 -10.83 1.03
N VAL A 274 -13.85 -10.66 0.38
CA VAL A 274 -13.55 -11.27 -0.92
C VAL A 274 -12.71 -12.53 -0.67
N ASP A 275 -13.27 -13.70 -0.95
CA ASP A 275 -12.60 -14.99 -0.77
C ASP A 275 -12.24 -15.61 -2.13
N GLY A 276 -10.95 -15.78 -2.38
CA GLY A 276 -10.41 -16.49 -3.55
C GLY A 276 -9.79 -17.86 -3.20
N SER A 277 -9.94 -18.34 -1.96
CA SER A 277 -9.21 -19.51 -1.46
C SER A 277 -9.73 -20.87 -1.95
N GLU A 278 -10.87 -20.90 -2.63
CA GLU A 278 -11.43 -22.12 -3.22
C GLU A 278 -10.85 -22.45 -4.63
N HIS A 279 -10.00 -21.58 -5.18
CA HIS A 279 -9.43 -21.69 -6.53
C HIS A 279 -7.90 -21.44 -6.55
#